data_AF-A0A4R7JUC4-F1
#
_entry.id   AF-A0A4R7JUC4-F1
#
_cell.length_a   1.000
_cell.length_b   1.000
_cell.length_c   1.000
_cell.angle_alpha   90.00
_cell.angle_beta   90.00
_cell.angle_gamma   90.00
#
_symmetry.space_group_name_H-M   'P 1'
#
loop_
_entity.id
_entity.type
_entity.pdbx_description
1 polymer ?
#
loop_
_entity_poly.entity_id
_entity_poly.type
_entity_poly.pdbx_seq_one_letter_code
_entity_poly.pdbx_strand_id
1 'polypeptide(L)'
;MLNEVKVPDPNDLTKYSKCSFFFSAKFSCPEGEVFDPIGLECGVPKPDDLGRYCSRADEELDPAAMKCVAAKPKEDEPSEEQPEEEAEESPQAGAGLSL
;
A
#
# COMPACT_ATOMS: atom_id res chain seq x y z
N MET A 1 -35.69 -8.29 -1.44
CA MET A 1 -34.90 -7.07 -1.71
C MET A 1 -33.47 -7.38 -1.29
N LEU A 2 -32.54 -7.54 -2.23
CA LEU A 2 -31.12 -7.67 -1.88
C LEU A 2 -30.63 -6.27 -1.54
N ASN A 3 -30.28 -6.05 -0.27
CA ASN A 3 -29.62 -4.81 0.14
C ASN A 3 -28.17 -4.90 -0.33
N GLU A 4 -27.88 -4.36 -1.52
CA GLU A 4 -26.51 -4.18 -1.99
C GLU A 4 -25.93 -2.90 -1.39
N VAL A 5 -24.73 -3.01 -0.82
CA VAL A 5 -23.95 -1.89 -0.29
C VAL A 5 -22.67 -1.81 -1.09
N LYS A 6 -22.32 -0.62 -1.58
CA LYS A 6 -21.03 -0.38 -2.21
C LYS A 6 -20.11 0.30 -1.21
N VAL A 7 -18.88 -0.19 -1.11
CA VAL A 7 -17.89 0.31 -0.16
C VAL A 7 -16.61 0.64 -0.93
N PRO A 8 -16.04 1.85 -0.81
CA PRO A 8 -14.78 2.20 -1.43
C PRO A 8 -13.63 1.32 -0.91
N ASP A 9 -12.63 1.05 -1.75
CA ASP A 9 -11.39 0.47 -1.27
C ASP A 9 -10.55 1.52 -0.51
N PRO A 10 -9.97 1.19 0.65
CA PRO A 10 -9.23 2.15 1.47
C PRO A 10 -7.82 2.49 0.94
N ASN A 11 -7.30 1.76 -0.05
CA ASN A 11 -5.95 1.99 -0.60
C ASN A 11 -5.95 2.29 -2.09
N ASP A 12 -7.06 2.04 -2.80
CA ASP A 12 -7.16 2.21 -4.25
C ASP A 12 -8.48 2.88 -4.64
N LEU A 13 -8.41 4.15 -5.03
CA LEU A 13 -9.60 4.97 -5.38
C LEU A 13 -10.33 4.43 -6.61
N THR A 14 -9.65 3.66 -7.43
CA THR A 14 -10.22 3.02 -8.62
C THR A 14 -10.96 1.75 -8.28
N LYS A 15 -11.03 1.32 -7.00
CA LYS A 15 -11.65 0.06 -6.59
C LYS A 15 -12.77 0.26 -5.58
N TYR A 16 -13.74 -0.64 -5.65
CA TYR A 16 -14.83 -0.71 -4.69
C TYR A 16 -15.32 -2.14 -4.53
N SER A 17 -15.95 -2.43 -3.39
CA SER A 17 -16.57 -3.71 -3.13
C SER A 17 -18.09 -3.57 -3.19
N LYS A 18 -18.76 -4.50 -3.85
CA LYS A 18 -20.21 -4.69 -3.70
C LYS A 18 -20.45 -5.79 -2.69
N CYS A 19 -21.16 -5.46 -1.63
CA CYS A 19 -21.50 -6.36 -0.54
C CYS A 19 -23.01 -6.57 -0.53
N SER A 20 -23.41 -7.81 -0.37
CA SER A 20 -24.78 -8.27 -0.18
C SER A 20 -24.75 -9.40 0.84
N PHE A 21 -25.90 -9.75 1.42
CA PHE A 21 -25.97 -10.76 2.47
C PHE A 21 -25.32 -12.12 2.10
N PHE A 22 -25.36 -12.50 0.82
CA PHE A 22 -24.82 -13.76 0.31
C PHE A 22 -23.58 -13.60 -0.57
N PHE A 23 -23.15 -12.37 -0.87
CA PHE A 23 -22.13 -12.14 -1.90
C PHE A 23 -21.31 -10.89 -1.63
N SER A 24 -19.99 -11.02 -1.79
CA SER A 24 -19.07 -9.89 -1.82
C SER A 24 -18.11 -10.05 -2.98
N ALA A 25 -17.97 -9.02 -3.80
CA ALA A 25 -16.93 -8.99 -4.84
C ALA A 25 -16.31 -7.60 -4.97
N LYS A 26 -15.04 -7.59 -5.38
CA LYS A 26 -14.29 -6.38 -5.70
C LYS A 26 -14.45 -6.05 -7.18
N PHE A 27 -14.58 -4.76 -7.45
CA PHE A 27 -14.74 -4.19 -8.77
C PHE A 27 -13.72 -3.07 -8.93
N SER A 28 -13.34 -2.80 -10.18
CA SER A 28 -12.52 -1.64 -10.52
C SER A 28 -13.33 -0.72 -11.42
N CYS A 29 -13.17 0.58 -11.23
CA CYS A 29 -13.70 1.61 -12.09
C CYS A 29 -12.99 1.59 -13.46
N PRO A 30 -13.64 2.16 -14.49
CA PRO A 30 -13.00 2.45 -15.77
C PRO A 30 -11.71 3.26 -15.62
N GLU A 31 -10.86 3.19 -16.64
CA GLU A 31 -9.58 3.91 -16.64
C GLU A 31 -9.79 5.43 -16.53
N GLY A 32 -9.13 6.06 -15.58
CA GLY A 32 -9.25 7.50 -15.29
C GLY A 32 -10.41 7.88 -14.37
N GLU A 33 -11.20 6.93 -13.88
CA GLU A 33 -12.30 7.16 -12.94
C GLU A 33 -12.00 6.63 -11.54
N VAL A 34 -12.58 7.29 -10.53
CA VAL A 34 -12.56 6.87 -9.12
C VAL A 34 -13.96 6.60 -8.62
N PHE A 35 -14.06 5.74 -7.61
CA PHE A 35 -15.33 5.44 -6.96
C PHE A 35 -15.72 6.54 -5.97
N ASP A 36 -16.84 7.21 -6.23
CA ASP A 36 -17.44 8.20 -5.34
C ASP A 36 -18.30 7.48 -4.27
N PRO A 37 -17.95 7.56 -2.97
CA PRO A 37 -18.65 6.85 -1.92
C PRO A 37 -20.01 7.48 -1.55
N ILE A 38 -20.29 8.70 -2.02
CA ILE A 38 -21.53 9.44 -1.76
C ILE A 38 -22.56 9.12 -2.86
N GLY A 39 -22.15 9.22 -4.12
CA GLY A 39 -22.93 8.86 -5.31
C GLY A 39 -23.00 7.37 -5.58
N LEU A 40 -22.09 6.58 -4.98
CA LEU A 40 -21.97 5.13 -5.16
C LEU A 40 -21.73 4.75 -6.64
N GLU A 41 -20.95 5.55 -7.35
CA GLU A 41 -20.67 5.42 -8.79
C GLU A 41 -19.22 5.78 -9.11
N CYS A 42 -18.74 5.30 -10.27
CA CYS A 42 -17.44 5.72 -10.79
C CYS A 42 -17.59 7.06 -11.50
N GLY A 43 -16.65 7.96 -11.32
CA GLY A 43 -16.67 9.26 -11.96
C GLY A 43 -15.33 9.97 -11.90
N VAL A 44 -15.34 11.23 -12.34
CA VAL A 44 -14.13 12.05 -12.39
C VAL A 44 -13.62 12.29 -10.96
N PRO A 45 -12.32 12.08 -10.71
CA PRO A 45 -11.69 12.36 -9.43
C PRO A 45 -11.85 13.82 -9.05
N LYS A 46 -12.41 14.07 -7.87
CA LYS A 46 -12.49 15.41 -7.30
C LYS A 46 -11.26 15.64 -6.42
N PRO A 47 -10.60 16.80 -6.53
CA PRO A 47 -9.38 17.08 -5.77
C PRO A 47 -9.61 17.09 -4.25
N ASP A 48 -10.82 17.44 -3.80
CA ASP A 48 -11.21 17.43 -2.39
C ASP A 48 -11.25 16.02 -1.77
N ASP A 49 -11.49 14.97 -2.56
CA ASP A 49 -11.51 13.59 -2.08
C ASP A 49 -10.11 13.00 -1.90
N LEU A 50 -9.10 13.51 -2.60
CA LEU A 50 -7.74 12.97 -2.59
C LEU A 50 -7.02 13.15 -1.24
N GLY A 51 -7.41 14.15 -0.44
CA GLY A 51 -6.72 14.53 0.79
C GLY A 51 -7.03 13.71 2.04
N ARG A 52 -7.96 12.74 1.99
CA ARG A 52 -8.42 11.99 3.18
C ARG A 52 -8.41 10.47 3.03
N TYR A 53 -8.01 9.97 1.87
CA TYR A 53 -8.28 8.57 1.52
C TYR A 53 -7.21 7.58 1.96
N CYS A 54 -5.99 8.03 2.22
CA CYS A 54 -4.98 7.14 2.79
C CYS A 54 -5.24 6.96 4.28
N SER A 55 -5.50 5.71 4.66
CA SER A 55 -5.81 5.33 6.04
C SER A 55 -4.61 5.49 6.98
N ARG A 56 -3.41 5.63 6.40
CA ARG A 56 -2.14 5.76 7.10
C ARG A 56 -1.50 7.10 6.79
N ALA A 57 -0.93 7.69 7.84
CA ALA A 57 -0.27 9.00 7.77
C ALA A 57 1.09 8.95 7.07
N ASP A 58 1.69 7.76 6.89
CA ASP A 58 2.93 7.55 6.13
C ASP A 58 2.70 7.26 4.64
N GLU A 59 1.43 7.18 4.20
CA GLU A 59 1.08 6.94 2.81
C GLU A 59 0.67 8.25 2.12
N GLU A 60 1.27 8.51 0.96
CA GLU A 60 0.91 9.63 0.09
C GLU A 60 0.09 9.09 -1.09
N LEU A 61 -0.85 9.89 -1.59
CA LEU A 61 -1.63 9.50 -2.76
C LEU A 61 -0.81 9.76 -4.02
N ASP A 62 -0.54 8.70 -4.79
CA ASP A 62 0.04 8.85 -6.12
C ASP A 62 -1.04 9.38 -7.09
N PRO A 63 -0.90 10.61 -7.63
CA PRO A 63 -1.95 11.21 -8.46
C PRO A 63 -2.08 10.56 -9.85
N ALA A 64 -1.08 9.79 -10.29
CA ALA A 64 -1.11 9.09 -11.57
C ALA A 64 -1.82 7.73 -11.47
N ALA A 65 -1.63 7.03 -10.36
CA ALA A 65 -2.17 5.71 -10.09
C ALA A 65 -3.45 5.74 -9.24
N MET A 66 -3.76 6.88 -8.61
CA MET A 66 -4.89 7.09 -7.69
C MET A 66 -4.94 6.05 -6.57
N LYS A 67 -3.76 5.76 -6.02
CA LYS A 67 -3.53 4.75 -5.00
C LYS A 67 -2.68 5.34 -3.90
N CYS A 68 -2.88 4.84 -2.69
CA CYS A 68 -1.98 5.09 -1.60
C CYS A 68 -0.70 4.31 -1.81
N VAL A 69 0.42 5.02 -1.78
CA VAL A 69 1.76 4.44 -1.86
C VAL A 69 2.54 4.88 -0.63
N ALA A 70 3.45 4.05 -0.17
CA ALA A 70 4.37 4.45 0.89
C ALA A 70 5.08 5.74 0.45
N ALA A 71 5.05 6.77 1.30
CA ALA A 71 5.84 7.97 1.05
C ALA A 71 7.29 7.54 0.90
N LYS A 72 7.90 7.85 -0.25
CA LYS A 72 9.28 7.43 -0.50
C LYS A 72 10.18 7.99 0.61
N PRO A 73 11.06 7.17 1.24
CA PRO A 73 12.15 7.74 2.01
C PRO A 73 12.95 8.65 1.07
N LYS A 74 13.28 9.85 1.54
CA LYS A 74 14.21 10.73 0.83
C LYS A 74 15.60 10.08 0.85
N GLU A 75 15.88 9.23 -0.13
CA GLU A 75 17.23 8.78 -0.42
C GLU A 75 17.86 9.80 -1.37
N ASP A 76 18.77 10.61 -0.81
CA ASP A 76 19.84 11.30 -1.55
C ASP A 76 20.65 10.23 -2.31
N GLU A 77 20.77 10.35 -3.63
CA GLU A 77 21.80 9.67 -4.45
C GLU A 77 22.85 10.74 -4.83
N PRO A 78 24.17 10.46 -5.05
CA PRO A 78 24.70 9.14 -5.45
C PRO A 78 26.14 8.72 -5.01
N SER A 79 26.46 7.47 -5.40
CA SER A 79 27.74 6.99 -5.98
C SER A 79 28.87 6.44 -5.07
N GLU A 80 29.32 5.24 -5.47
CA GLU A 80 30.65 4.58 -5.26
C GLU A 80 31.06 4.23 -3.81
N GLU A 81 31.70 3.11 -3.47
CA GLU A 81 32.41 2.03 -4.17
C GLU A 81 32.56 0.89 -3.13
N GLN A 82 32.41 -0.39 -3.51
CA GLN A 82 32.95 -1.50 -2.68
C GLN A 82 34.47 -1.55 -2.88
N PRO A 83 35.24 -1.94 -1.84
CA PRO A 83 35.83 -3.27 -1.97
C PRO A 83 35.77 -4.14 -0.70
N GLU A 84 35.65 -5.42 -1.00
CA GLU A 84 36.07 -6.62 -0.27
C GLU A 84 37.43 -6.53 0.46
N GLU A 85 37.50 -7.07 1.69
CA GLU A 85 38.72 -7.74 2.20
C GLU A 85 38.36 -8.82 3.23
N GLU A 86 38.89 -10.02 2.97
CA GLU A 86 38.76 -11.27 3.73
C GLU A 86 39.80 -11.36 4.86
N ALA A 87 39.48 -12.07 5.95
CA ALA A 87 40.42 -12.85 6.78
C ALA A 87 39.59 -13.79 7.69
N GLU A 88 39.64 -15.12 7.52
CA GLU A 88 40.51 -16.09 8.25
C GLU A 88 40.53 -15.90 9.79
N GLU A 89 40.51 -16.87 10.71
CA GLU A 89 40.48 -18.34 10.74
C GLU A 89 40.34 -18.72 12.24
N SER A 90 39.34 -19.54 12.62
CA SER A 90 39.29 -20.53 13.73
C SER A 90 39.91 -20.21 15.14
N PRO A 91 40.11 -21.19 16.05
CA PRO A 91 39.15 -21.86 16.93
C PRO A 91 39.42 -21.63 18.44
N GLN A 92 38.44 -21.83 19.33
CA GLN A 92 38.72 -21.97 20.78
C GLN A 92 38.10 -23.22 21.42
N ALA A 93 39.00 -24.00 22.01
CA ALA A 93 38.82 -25.21 22.77
C ALA A 93 38.69 -24.94 24.28
N GLY A 94 38.18 -25.95 25.02
CA GLY A 94 38.28 -26.07 26.48
C GLY A 94 37.23 -25.26 27.24
N ALA A 95 36.73 -25.62 28.42
CA ALA A 95 36.92 -26.72 29.35
C ALA A 95 35.59 -26.78 30.15
N GLY A 96 35.07 -27.92 30.57
CA GLY A 96 35.38 -28.49 31.87
C GLY A 96 34.39 -28.04 32.98
N LEU A 97 33.83 -29.05 33.66
CA LEU A 97 33.41 -29.08 35.07
C LEU A 97 31.99 -28.62 35.50
N SER A 98 31.28 -29.65 36.00
CA SER A 98 30.51 -29.71 37.25
C SER A 98 29.12 -29.06 37.34
N LEU A 99 28.07 -29.90 37.34
CA LEU A 99 27.28 -30.26 38.53
C LEU A 99 26.32 -31.42 38.23
#